data_AF-A0A964V097-F1
#
_entry.id   AF-A0A964V097-F1
#
_cell.length_a   1.000
_cell.length_b   1.000
_cell.length_c   1.000
_cell.angle_alpha   90.00
_cell.angle_beta   90.00
_cell.angle_gamma   90.00
#
_symmetry.space_group_name_H-M   'P 1'
#
loop_
_entity.id
_entity.type
_entity.pdbx_description
1 polymer ?
#
loop_
_entity_poly.entity_id
_entity_poly.type
_entity_poly.pdbx_seq_one_letter_code
_entity_poly.pdbx_strand_id
1 'polypeptide(L)' 'MKKAIVTDRLLGAAPTDMDLRDYFAGQALTGLLANPKLEKAILEKQEWVEKTTWLFADAVMERRLKDNR' A
#
# COMPACT_ATOMS: atom_id res chain seq x y z
N MET A 1 -21.24 40.31 -0.86
CA MET A 1 -21.62 39.13 -1.68
C MET A 1 -21.45 37.88 -0.81
N LYS A 2 -22.51 37.09 -0.63
CA LYS A 2 -22.46 35.75 -0.02
C LYS A 2 -21.97 34.74 -1.06
N LYS A 3 -21.02 33.87 -0.71
CA LYS A 3 -20.70 32.53 -1.27
C LYS A 3 -19.36 32.10 -0.64
N ALA A 4 -19.13 30.91 -0.10
CA ALA A 4 -19.97 29.80 0.34
C ALA A 4 -19.11 29.09 1.40
N ILE A 5 -19.69 28.73 2.54
CA ILE A 5 -19.04 27.83 3.49
C ILE A 5 -19.15 26.44 2.85
N VAL A 6 -18.08 25.99 2.19
CA VAL A 6 -17.95 24.58 1.83
C VAL A 6 -17.02 23.97 2.86
N THR A 7 -17.65 23.24 3.77
CA THR A 7 -17.03 22.37 4.76
C THR A 7 -16.10 21.37 4.08
N ASP A 8 -14.80 21.63 4.11
CA ASP A 8 -13.76 20.64 3.78
C ASP A 8 -13.51 19.72 4.98
N ARG A 9 -14.60 19.12 5.47
CA ARG A 9 -14.59 18.13 6.54
C ARG A 9 -14.69 16.78 5.83
N LEU A 10 -13.63 15.98 5.94
CA LEU A 10 -13.54 14.52 5.66
C LEU A 10 -12.78 14.02 4.42
N LEU A 11 -11.72 14.69 3.98
CA LEU A 11 -10.65 14.01 3.24
C LEU A 11 -9.31 14.34 3.89
N GLY A 12 -8.91 13.52 4.88
CA GLY A 12 -7.57 13.59 5.45
C GLY A 12 -6.57 13.55 4.31
N ALA A 13 -5.71 14.59 4.24
CA ALA A 13 -4.65 14.69 3.27
C ALA A 13 -3.90 13.36 3.20
N ALA A 14 -4.00 12.66 2.07
CA ALA A 14 -3.10 11.55 1.81
C ALA A 14 -1.67 12.09 1.91
N PRO A 15 -0.76 11.43 2.66
CA PRO A 15 0.60 11.91 2.77
C PRO A 15 1.18 12.02 1.34
N THR A 16 1.58 13.22 0.94
CA THR A 16 2.19 13.49 -0.37
C THR A 16 3.61 12.94 -0.49
N ASP A 17 4.11 12.25 0.55
CA ASP A 17 5.47 11.72 0.66
C ASP A 17 5.51 10.18 0.58
N MET A 18 4.66 9.55 -0.22
CA MET A 18 4.82 8.11 -0.52
C MET A 18 6.04 7.90 -1.42
N ASP A 19 6.99 7.09 -0.97
CA ASP A 19 8.12 6.71 -1.80
C ASP A 19 7.78 5.50 -2.71
N LEU A 20 8.71 5.13 -3.60
CA LEU A 20 8.50 3.99 -4.51
C LEU A 20 8.35 2.66 -3.75
N ARG A 21 8.96 2.54 -2.58
CA ARG A 21 8.87 1.33 -1.75
C ARG A 21 7.46 1.22 -1.16
N ASP A 22 6.92 2.31 -0.64
CA ASP A 22 5.53 2.40 -0.16
C ASP A 22 4.53 2.07 -1.26
N TYR A 23 4.78 2.56 -2.48
CA TYR A 23 3.95 2.23 -3.64
C TYR A 23 3.91 0.73 -3.92
N PHE A 24 5.06 0.05 -3.97
CA PHE A 24 5.11 -1.39 -4.22
C PHE A 24 4.55 -2.22 -3.05
N ALA A 25 4.73 -1.74 -1.82
CA ALA A 25 4.09 -2.32 -0.65
C ALA A 25 2.56 -2.23 -0.80
N GLY A 26 1.99 -1.07 -1.10
CA GLY A 26 0.54 -0.92 -1.32
C GLY A 26 -0.01 -1.86 -2.41
N GLN A 27 0.73 -2.03 -3.51
CA GLN A 27 0.36 -2.97 -4.58
C GLN A 27 0.38 -4.43 -4.11
N ALA A 28 1.42 -4.85 -3.39
CA ALA A 28 1.53 -6.21 -2.86
C ALA A 28 0.41 -6.51 -1.86
N LEU A 29 0.11 -5.57 -0.96
CA LEU A 29 -0.98 -5.70 0.02
C LEU A 29 -2.32 -5.89 -0.69
N THR A 30 -2.60 -5.07 -1.70
CA THR A 30 -3.85 -5.17 -2.48
C THR A 30 -3.97 -6.55 -3.13
N GLY A 31 -2.90 -7.07 -3.71
CA GLY A 31 -2.88 -8.41 -4.30
C GLY A 31 -3.10 -9.54 -3.29
N LEU A 32 -2.51 -9.44 -2.09
CA LEU A 32 -2.72 -10.41 -1.01
C LEU A 32 -4.17 -10.43 -0.52
N LEU A 33 -4.75 -9.26 -0.28
CA LEU A 33 -6.12 -9.12 0.21
C LEU A 33 -7.18 -9.49 -0.84
N ALA A 34 -6.87 -9.30 -2.12
CA ALA A 34 -7.78 -9.66 -3.22
C ALA A 34 -7.82 -11.18 -3.51
N ASN A 35 -6.94 -11.99 -2.91
CA ASN A 35 -6.86 -13.41 -3.19
C ASN A 35 -7.78 -14.23 -2.27
N PRO A 36 -8.92 -14.78 -2.78
CA PRO A 36 -9.88 -15.50 -1.95
C PRO A 36 -9.30 -16.78 -1.33
N LYS A 37 -8.24 -17.36 -1.91
CA LYS A 37 -7.59 -18.55 -1.35
C LYS A 37 -6.84 -18.26 -0.05
N LEU A 38 -6.50 -16.99 0.19
CA LEU A 38 -5.78 -16.55 1.39
C LEU A 38 -6.73 -16.06 2.48
N GLU A 39 -8.01 -15.87 2.20
CA GLU A 39 -9.00 -15.30 3.13
C GLU A 39 -8.94 -15.97 4.51
N LYS A 40 -9.06 -17.30 4.56
CA LYS A 40 -9.01 -18.05 5.81
C LYS A 40 -7.70 -17.84 6.56
N ALA A 41 -6.56 -17.91 5.87
CA ALA A 41 -5.25 -17.75 6.48
C ALA A 41 -5.02 -16.32 7.02
N ILE A 42 -5.56 -15.31 6.32
CA ILE A 42 -5.50 -13.91 6.73
C ILE A 42 -6.37 -13.71 7.98
N LEU A 43 -7.60 -14.23 7.99
CA LEU A 43 -8.51 -14.11 9.14
C LEU A 43 -7.97 -14.83 10.38
N GLU A 44 -7.30 -15.97 10.20
CA GLU A 44 -6.67 -16.72 11.29
C GLU A 44 -5.40 -16.03 11.82
N LYS A 45 -4.59 -15.41 10.94
CA LYS A 45 -3.34 -14.73 11.34
C LYS A 45 -2.93 -13.66 10.33
N GLN A 46 -2.94 -12.39 10.75
CA GLN A 46 -2.70 -11.25 9.86
C GLN A 46 -1.22 -10.80 9.80
N GLU A 47 -0.43 -11.12 10.82
CA GLU A 47 0.95 -10.60 11.01
C GLU A 47 1.88 -10.86 9.81
N TRP A 48 1.70 -11.98 9.10
CA TRP A 48 2.55 -12.31 7.95
C TRP A 48 2.24 -11.46 6.73
N VAL A 49 1.03 -10.90 6.62
CA VAL A 49 0.59 -10.10 5.46
C VAL A 49 1.43 -8.84 5.35
N GLU A 50 1.60 -8.12 6.46
CA GLU A 50 2.44 -6.91 6.51
C GLU A 50 3.89 -7.25 6.13
N LYS A 51 4.47 -8.29 6.74
CA LYS A 51 5.84 -8.71 6.45
C LYS A 51 6.04 -9.08 4.97
N THR A 52 5.13 -9.88 4.40
CA THR A 52 5.21 -10.30 3.00
C THR A 52 5.09 -9.11 2.05
N THR A 53 4.25 -8.13 2.41
CA THR A 53 4.07 -6.90 1.65
C THR A 53 5.39 -6.14 1.50
N TRP A 54 6.11 -5.94 2.61
CA TRP A 54 7.41 -5.25 2.60
C TRP A 54 8.50 -6.05 1.90
N LEU A 55 8.54 -7.37 2.10
CA LEU A 55 9.50 -8.25 1.41
C LEU A 55 9.35 -8.17 -0.12
N PHE A 56 8.10 -8.09 -0.61
CA PHE A 56 7.84 -7.93 -2.03
C PHE A 56 8.34 -6.58 -2.55
N ALA A 57 8.03 -5.49 -1.83
CA ALA A 57 8.50 -4.15 -2.18
C ALA A 57 10.03 -4.08 -2.27
N ASP A 58 10.72 -4.66 -1.29
CA ASP A 58 12.18 -4.70 -1.24
C ASP A 58 12.76 -5.49 -2.43
N ALA A 59 12.19 -6.65 -2.75
CA ALA A 59 12.63 -7.46 -3.89
C ALA A 59 12.46 -6.73 -5.24
N VAL A 60 11.38 -5.98 -5.41
CA VAL A 60 11.15 -5.16 -6.62
C VAL A 60 12.18 -4.03 -6.69
N MET A 61 12.43 -3.32 -5.58
CA MET A 61 13.42 -2.25 -5.52
C MET A 61 14.83 -2.76 -5.84
N GLU A 62 15.24 -3.89 -5.25
CA GLU A 62 16.52 -4.53 -5.55
C GLU A 62 16.65 -4.91 -7.03
N ARG A 63 15.59 -5.43 -7.63
CA ARG A 63 15.61 -5.80 -9.05
C ARG A 63 15.79 -4.57 -9.93
N ARG A 64 15.05 -3.50 -9.66
CA ARG A 64 15.16 -2.23 -10.42
C ARG A 64 16.54 -1.59 -10.29
N LEU A 65 17.17 -1.69 -9.11
CA LEU A 65 18.54 -1.22 -8.89
C LEU A 65 19.58 -2.04 -9.67
N LYS A 66 19.32 -3.33 -9.91
CA LYS A 66 20.19 -4.20 -10.73
C LYS A 66 19.99 -3.95 -12.23
N ASP A 67 18.75 -3.74 -12.67
CA ASP A 67 18.43 -3.54 -14.09
C ASP A 67 18.78 -2.12 -14.60
N ASN A 68 18.98 -1.14 -13.69
CA ASN A 68 19.42 0.23 -14.02
C ASN A 68 20.95 0.45 -13.91
N ARG A 69 21.76 -0.63 -13.86
CA ARG A 69 23.24 -0.60 -13.89
C ARG A 69 23.75 -1.19 -15.18
#